data_AF-A0AAU3UNN4-F1
#
_entry.id   AF-A0AAU3UNN4-F1
#
_cell.length_a   1.000
_cell.length_b   1.000
_cell.length_c   1.000
_cell.angle_alpha   90.00
_cell.angle_beta   90.00
_cell.angle_gamma   90.00
#
_symmetry.space_group_name_H-M   'P 1'
#
loop_
_entity.id
_entity.type
_entity.pdbx_description
1 polymer ?
#
loop_
_entity_poly.entity_id
_entity_poly.type
_entity_poly.pdbx_seq_one_letter_code
_entity_poly.pdbx_strand_id
1 'polypeptide(L)'
;MSAQVDLPGAMRIASAAAEFGWTWAVGDVARFAAWVGWGTPTPDEDDPSVLYVTTNLDHGDPVAMFGADEHGEITAVAILLAAMPLHRPADALADTVAAMLGYCGPSVGPAHEDGTGAVWVLPQVVIKVAGGETVELILQNPARWNAPPPQRPRVNTRELERAGEGFLEHLESVIASNLGDRLEDLRQRSGLSAVLARRSLRGIWSRRDIDSVFKAFRLRPEQVDDGSLMAVYPQGPSLIAGRTPDRRQRYGYGEFFEVRLLEFVPPETVDRVYVWALERCIDRLGDPHQVGESNEFALWRLEHDTVRLTRGPNSESPLQVSVAPTLPSEREQHRGPHREPVIEPPAPRYEVRATPPLPPEPQLVDAHFTMWEHETEPIVYHRPKHSR
;
A
#
# COMPACT_ATOMS: atom_id res chain seq x y z
N MET A 1 14.75 5.62 -12.49
CA MET A 1 16.01 5.54 -11.70
C MET A 1 15.62 4.93 -10.36
N SER A 2 16.25 3.84 -9.93
CA SER A 2 15.98 3.26 -8.60
C SER A 2 16.45 4.27 -7.55
N ALA A 3 15.56 4.69 -6.64
CA ALA A 3 15.95 5.51 -5.50
C ALA A 3 17.01 4.75 -4.68
N GLN A 4 18.12 5.40 -4.38
CA GLN A 4 19.24 4.84 -3.62
C GLN A 4 19.36 5.62 -2.31
N VAL A 5 19.73 4.93 -1.24
CA VAL A 5 19.97 5.53 0.08
C VAL A 5 21.32 6.28 0.06
N ASP A 6 21.34 7.52 0.55
CA ASP A 6 22.59 8.28 0.76
C ASP A 6 23.29 7.83 2.06
N LEU A 7 23.97 6.68 1.99
CA LEU A 7 24.72 6.11 3.12
C LEU A 7 25.84 7.05 3.63
N PRO A 8 26.66 7.69 2.77
CA PRO A 8 27.62 8.69 3.24
C PRO A 8 26.97 9.84 4.00
N GLY A 9 25.82 10.32 3.52
CA GLY A 9 25.01 11.33 4.18
C GLY A 9 24.52 10.88 5.55
N ALA A 10 23.95 9.68 5.65
CA ALA A 10 23.49 9.10 6.92
C ALA A 10 24.61 9.06 7.98
N MET A 11 25.81 8.59 7.60
CA MET A 11 26.97 8.55 8.51
C MET A 11 27.44 9.94 8.94
N ARG A 12 27.47 10.92 8.02
CA ARG A 12 27.81 12.32 8.37
C ARG A 12 26.82 12.91 9.38
N ILE A 13 25.54 12.66 9.18
CA ILE A 13 24.47 13.15 10.08
C ILE A 13 24.59 12.47 11.44
N ALA A 14 24.78 11.16 11.48
CA ALA A 14 24.98 10.41 12.71
C ALA A 14 26.19 10.93 13.52
N SER A 15 27.32 11.17 12.85
CA SER A 15 28.52 11.77 13.46
C SER A 15 28.23 13.14 14.04
N ALA A 16 27.62 14.02 13.24
CA ALA A 16 27.31 15.38 13.67
C ALA A 16 26.33 15.38 14.85
N ALA A 17 25.32 14.51 14.82
CA ALA A 17 24.35 14.36 15.91
C ALA A 17 25.00 13.84 17.20
N ALA A 18 25.98 12.94 17.11
CA ALA A 18 26.70 12.42 18.27
C ALA A 18 27.58 13.47 18.95
N GLU A 19 28.15 14.38 18.17
CA GLU A 19 29.04 15.47 18.66
C GLU A 19 28.28 16.74 19.04
N PHE A 20 27.04 16.90 18.58
CA PHE A 20 26.25 18.09 18.84
C PHE A 20 25.84 18.16 20.31
N GLY A 21 26.02 19.34 20.91
CA GLY A 21 25.65 19.63 22.29
C GLY A 21 24.14 19.84 22.44
N TRP A 22 23.37 18.76 22.29
CA TRP A 22 21.92 18.76 22.41
C TRP A 22 21.47 19.21 23.80
N THR A 23 20.53 20.14 23.81
CA THR A 23 19.64 20.44 24.94
C THR A 23 18.27 19.77 24.75
N TRP A 24 17.97 19.30 23.53
CA TRP A 24 16.69 18.77 23.07
C TRP A 24 15.53 19.78 23.19
N ALA A 25 15.82 21.07 23.27
CA ALA A 25 14.82 22.13 23.15
C ALA A 25 14.63 22.54 21.67
N VAL A 26 13.49 23.10 21.31
CA VAL A 26 13.18 23.56 19.93
C VAL A 26 14.23 24.54 19.37
N GLY A 27 14.94 25.27 20.23
CA GLY A 27 16.06 26.12 19.84
C GLY A 27 17.25 25.36 19.21
N ASP A 28 17.36 24.05 19.44
CA ASP A 28 18.38 23.21 18.82
C ASP A 28 18.12 22.94 17.34
N VAL A 29 16.87 23.06 16.85
CA VAL A 29 16.54 22.77 15.45
C VAL A 29 17.32 23.66 14.49
N ALA A 30 17.25 24.98 14.68
CA ALA A 30 18.00 25.93 13.84
C ALA A 30 19.52 25.83 14.05
N ARG A 31 19.96 25.55 15.28
CA ARG A 31 21.39 25.38 15.60
C ARG A 31 21.98 24.15 14.93
N PHE A 32 21.28 23.01 15.01
CA PHE A 32 21.71 21.76 14.41
C PHE A 32 21.65 21.84 12.88
N ALA A 33 20.56 22.37 12.32
CA ALA A 33 20.45 22.58 10.87
C ALA A 33 21.62 23.40 10.32
N ALA A 34 21.96 24.51 10.98
CA ALA A 34 23.13 25.31 10.60
C ALA A 34 24.46 24.54 10.75
N TRP A 35 24.61 23.73 11.81
CA TRP A 35 25.80 22.92 12.06
C TRP A 35 26.08 21.90 10.95
N VAL A 36 25.04 21.28 10.39
CA VAL A 36 25.17 20.28 9.31
C VAL A 36 25.00 20.85 7.90
N GLY A 37 24.81 22.17 7.78
CA GLY A 37 24.67 22.86 6.50
C GLY A 37 23.32 22.63 5.81
N TRP A 38 22.25 22.47 6.59
CA TRP A 38 20.88 22.34 6.10
C TRP A 38 20.18 23.70 5.94
N GLY A 39 18.99 23.66 5.35
CA GLY A 39 18.12 24.82 5.16
C GLY A 39 17.63 25.44 6.48
N THR A 40 16.89 26.54 6.36
CA THR A 40 16.23 27.15 7.52
C THR A 40 14.98 26.35 7.90
N PRO A 41 14.76 26.05 9.19
CA PRO A 41 13.55 25.34 9.62
C PRO A 41 12.28 26.15 9.34
N THR A 42 11.26 25.47 8.83
CA THR A 42 9.92 26.02 8.60
C THR A 42 8.88 25.18 9.33
N PRO A 43 7.94 25.78 10.07
CA PRO A 43 6.84 25.03 10.65
C PRO A 43 5.95 24.43 9.57
N ASP A 44 5.41 23.25 9.84
CA ASP A 44 4.31 22.68 9.06
C ASP A 44 3.10 23.63 9.11
N GLU A 45 2.37 23.72 8.01
CA GLU A 45 1.18 24.58 7.94
C GLU A 45 0.02 24.03 8.78
N ASP A 46 -0.09 22.70 8.89
CA ASP A 46 -1.19 22.01 9.56
C ASP A 46 -0.84 21.61 11.01
N ASP A 47 0.43 21.35 11.30
CA ASP A 47 0.94 21.01 12.63
C ASP A 47 2.18 21.85 13.04
N PRO A 48 2.00 22.99 13.74
CA PRO A 48 3.12 23.85 14.13
C PRO A 48 4.09 23.19 15.14
N SER A 49 3.76 22.00 15.67
CA SER A 49 4.68 21.22 16.49
C SER A 49 5.74 20.47 15.67
N VAL A 50 5.57 20.41 14.35
CA VAL A 50 6.52 19.81 13.39
C VAL A 50 7.25 20.91 12.63
N LEU A 51 8.58 20.84 12.61
CA LEU A 51 9.44 21.73 11.83
C LEU A 51 10.12 20.93 10.72
N TYR A 52 9.97 21.37 9.47
CA TYR A 52 10.66 20.81 8.31
C TYR A 52 11.96 21.54 8.03
N VAL A 53 12.98 20.78 7.63
CA VAL A 53 14.27 21.31 7.22
C VAL A 53 14.73 20.56 5.98
N THR A 54 14.97 21.28 4.88
CA THR A 54 15.62 20.70 3.70
C THR A 54 17.06 20.31 4.04
N THR A 55 17.41 19.04 3.81
CA THR A 55 18.75 18.51 4.06
C THR A 55 19.61 18.57 2.78
N ASN A 56 20.89 18.23 2.92
CA ASN A 56 21.85 18.15 1.81
C ASN A 56 22.10 16.71 1.33
N LEU A 57 21.15 15.81 1.56
CA LEU A 57 21.21 14.43 1.11
C LEU A 57 20.99 14.31 -0.40
N ASP A 58 21.63 13.32 -1.02
CA ASP A 58 21.61 13.12 -2.48
C ASP A 58 20.38 12.31 -2.95
N HIS A 59 19.17 12.88 -2.80
CA HIS A 59 17.95 12.34 -3.40
C HIS A 59 16.92 13.43 -3.73
N GLY A 60 15.84 13.06 -4.43
CA GLY A 60 14.89 13.99 -5.05
C GLY A 60 14.00 14.83 -4.13
N ASP A 61 14.07 14.64 -2.81
CA ASP A 61 13.32 15.41 -1.81
C ASP A 61 13.94 15.25 -0.40
N PRO A 62 15.12 15.83 -0.17
CA PRO A 62 15.90 15.60 1.04
C PRO A 62 15.35 16.44 2.20
N VAL A 63 14.69 15.78 3.15
CA VAL A 63 13.99 16.46 4.25
C VAL A 63 14.24 15.79 5.61
N ALA A 64 14.32 16.64 6.64
CA ALA A 64 14.32 16.26 8.04
C ALA A 64 13.12 16.90 8.74
N MET A 65 12.44 16.12 9.57
CA MET A 65 11.29 16.52 10.36
C MET A 65 11.67 16.51 11.83
N PHE A 66 11.45 17.62 12.53
CA PHE A 66 11.67 17.75 13.96
C PHE A 66 10.31 17.85 14.65
N GLY A 67 9.92 16.82 15.40
CA GLY A 67 8.71 16.85 16.21
C GLY A 67 9.01 17.41 17.60
N ALA A 68 8.30 18.45 18.02
CA ALA A 68 8.36 19.01 19.36
C ALA A 68 7.07 18.74 20.13
N ASP A 69 7.14 18.62 21.46
CA ASP A 69 5.94 18.58 22.30
C ASP A 69 5.46 19.99 22.68
N GLU A 70 4.35 20.05 23.43
CA GLU A 70 3.74 21.32 23.86
C GLU A 70 4.64 22.18 24.77
N HIS A 71 5.70 21.60 25.34
CA HIS A 71 6.68 22.32 26.14
C HIS A 71 7.88 22.80 25.31
N GLY A 72 7.88 22.53 24.00
CA GLY A 72 8.97 22.88 23.10
C GLY A 72 10.18 21.94 23.24
N GLU A 73 10.00 20.74 23.78
CA GLU A 73 11.04 19.71 23.77
C GLU A 73 10.95 18.89 22.49
N ILE A 74 12.09 18.72 21.81
CA ILE A 74 12.22 17.86 20.64
C ILE A 74 12.04 16.41 21.10
N THR A 75 11.00 15.77 20.59
CA THR A 75 10.66 14.38 20.88
C THR A 75 11.44 13.41 20.00
N ALA A 76 11.60 13.75 18.72
CA ALA A 76 12.36 12.99 17.73
C ALA A 76 12.70 13.86 16.52
N VAL A 77 13.76 13.48 15.83
CA VAL A 77 14.11 13.99 14.50
C VAL A 77 14.09 12.82 13.54
N ALA A 78 13.27 12.87 12.49
CA ALA A 78 13.24 11.87 11.44
C ALA A 78 13.86 12.45 10.16
N ILE A 79 14.85 11.75 9.61
CA ILE A 79 15.53 12.15 8.37
C ILE A 79 15.29 11.07 7.33
N LEU A 80 14.71 11.46 6.19
CA LEU A 80 14.54 10.54 5.06
C LEU A 80 15.90 10.36 4.38
N LEU A 81 16.36 9.12 4.22
CA LEU A 81 17.66 8.84 3.58
C LEU A 81 17.55 8.50 2.09
N ALA A 82 16.32 8.37 1.58
CA ALA A 82 16.01 8.15 0.18
C ALA A 82 14.66 8.79 -0.19
N ALA A 83 14.48 9.09 -1.48
CA ALA A 83 13.22 9.58 -2.00
C ALA A 83 12.12 8.51 -1.91
N MET A 84 10.90 8.95 -1.63
CA MET A 84 9.70 8.10 -1.64
C MET A 84 9.10 8.01 -3.06
N PRO A 85 8.53 6.85 -3.45
CA PRO A 85 8.62 5.56 -2.78
C PRO A 85 9.96 4.85 -3.02
N LEU A 86 10.49 4.13 -2.03
CA LEU A 86 11.71 3.35 -2.19
C LEU A 86 11.40 1.95 -2.75
N HIS A 87 12.04 1.58 -3.86
CA HIS A 87 11.97 0.20 -4.36
C HIS A 87 12.87 -0.72 -3.51
N ARG A 88 12.30 -1.82 -2.99
CA ARG A 88 12.96 -2.80 -2.10
C ARG A 88 13.51 -2.18 -0.80
N PRO A 89 12.64 -1.64 0.08
CA PRO A 89 13.06 -0.99 1.32
C PRO A 89 13.81 -1.93 2.27
N ALA A 90 13.57 -3.25 2.22
CA ALA A 90 14.25 -4.23 3.07
C ALA A 90 15.76 -4.37 2.77
N ASP A 91 16.13 -4.44 1.48
CA ASP A 91 17.55 -4.54 1.07
C ASP A 91 18.29 -3.25 1.45
N ALA A 92 17.68 -2.10 1.15
CA ALA A 92 18.21 -0.79 1.49
C ALA A 92 18.37 -0.58 3.01
N LEU A 93 17.40 -1.05 3.80
CA LEU A 93 17.47 -1.04 5.26
C LEU A 93 18.65 -1.89 5.75
N ALA A 94 18.81 -3.11 5.23
CA ALA A 94 19.90 -4.00 5.61
C ALA A 94 21.27 -3.38 5.31
N ASP A 95 21.44 -2.78 4.12
CA ASP A 95 22.68 -2.08 3.74
C ASP A 95 22.96 -0.88 4.65
N THR A 96 21.92 -0.12 5.02
CA THR A 96 22.04 1.03 5.91
C THR A 96 22.43 0.62 7.32
N VAL A 97 21.81 -0.44 7.85
CA VAL A 97 22.19 -1.01 9.14
C VAL A 97 23.63 -1.51 9.11
N ALA A 98 24.04 -2.22 8.05
CA ALA A 98 25.41 -2.72 7.91
C ALA A 98 26.45 -1.58 7.88
N ALA A 99 26.18 -0.50 7.14
CA ALA A 99 27.04 0.68 7.11
C ALA A 99 27.15 1.35 8.48
N MET A 100 26.02 1.50 9.17
CA MET A 100 25.96 2.11 10.50
C MET A 100 26.61 1.26 11.59
N LEU A 101 26.57 -0.07 11.49
CA LEU A 101 27.31 -0.96 12.41
C LEU A 101 28.83 -0.74 12.33
N GLY A 102 29.36 -0.51 11.12
CA GLY A 102 30.78 -0.19 10.94
C GLY A 102 31.20 1.14 11.57
N TYR A 103 30.24 2.07 11.73
CA TYR A 103 30.47 3.42 12.23
C TYR A 103 30.16 3.57 13.73
N CYS A 104 28.95 3.19 14.16
CA CYS A 104 28.47 3.31 15.54
C CYS A 104 28.85 2.09 16.42
N GLY A 105 29.37 1.02 15.84
CA GLY A 105 29.62 -0.25 16.54
C GLY A 105 28.37 -1.12 16.66
N PRO A 106 28.38 -2.11 17.58
CA PRO A 106 27.24 -3.02 17.75
C PRO A 106 25.96 -2.29 18.14
N SER A 107 24.85 -2.66 17.50
CA SER A 107 23.51 -2.20 17.87
C SER A 107 23.08 -2.77 19.23
N VAL A 108 22.31 -2.01 20.00
CA VAL A 108 21.71 -2.47 21.28
C VAL A 108 20.40 -3.23 21.09
N GLY A 109 19.82 -3.22 19.88
CA GLY A 109 18.56 -3.89 19.56
C GLY A 109 17.92 -3.41 18.26
N PRO A 110 16.75 -3.97 17.91
CA PRO A 110 15.98 -3.51 16.75
C PRO A 110 15.37 -2.12 17.02
N ALA A 111 15.10 -1.37 15.94
CA ALA A 111 14.44 -0.06 16.03
C ALA A 111 12.92 -0.19 16.23
N HIS A 112 12.34 -1.29 15.79
CA HIS A 112 10.91 -1.62 15.88
C HIS A 112 10.65 -2.94 16.62
N GLU A 113 9.43 -3.08 17.15
CA GLU A 113 8.98 -4.28 17.89
C GLU A 113 8.90 -5.53 17.01
N ASP A 114 8.73 -5.36 15.69
CA ASP A 114 8.74 -6.45 14.71
C ASP A 114 10.14 -7.04 14.45
N GLY A 115 11.17 -6.50 15.12
CA GLY A 115 12.55 -6.95 15.03
C GLY A 115 13.34 -6.29 13.89
N THR A 116 12.78 -5.29 13.20
CA THR A 116 13.45 -4.60 12.09
C THR A 116 14.25 -3.37 12.55
N GLY A 117 15.23 -2.99 11.72
CA GLY A 117 16.10 -1.84 11.95
C GLY A 117 17.17 -2.07 13.02
N ALA A 118 17.80 -0.99 13.48
CA ALA A 118 18.85 -1.04 14.50
C ALA A 118 18.92 0.24 15.32
N VAL A 119 19.42 0.15 16.55
CA VAL A 119 19.56 1.27 17.46
C VAL A 119 20.95 1.34 18.10
N TRP A 120 21.47 2.55 18.23
CA TRP A 120 22.67 2.88 18.97
C TRP A 120 22.38 3.97 20.00
N VAL A 121 22.77 3.72 21.25
CA VAL A 121 22.62 4.68 22.35
C VAL A 121 23.97 5.34 22.61
N LEU A 122 24.08 6.62 22.27
CA LEU A 122 25.26 7.45 22.51
C LEU A 122 24.99 8.45 23.64
N PRO A 123 26.01 9.06 24.26
CA PRO A 123 25.82 9.91 25.43
C PRO A 123 24.85 11.09 25.24
N GLN A 124 24.79 11.68 24.04
CA GLN A 124 23.98 12.87 23.74
C GLN A 124 22.74 12.58 22.86
N VAL A 125 22.72 11.42 22.20
CA VAL A 125 21.71 11.08 21.19
C VAL A 125 21.52 9.58 21.10
N VAL A 126 20.28 9.15 20.87
CA VAL A 126 19.99 7.82 20.37
C VAL A 126 19.76 7.90 18.89
N ILE A 127 20.44 7.03 18.15
CA ILE A 127 20.34 6.93 16.70
C ILE A 127 19.61 5.63 16.39
N LYS A 128 18.55 5.72 15.59
CA LYS A 128 17.85 4.54 15.06
C LYS A 128 17.90 4.58 13.54
N VAL A 129 18.01 3.41 12.93
CA VAL A 129 17.74 3.22 11.52
C VAL A 129 16.51 2.33 11.41
N ALA A 130 15.50 2.82 10.71
CA ALA A 130 14.22 2.15 10.54
C ALA A 130 13.82 2.10 9.06
N GLY A 131 13.00 1.12 8.70
CA GLY A 131 12.42 0.99 7.37
C GLY A 131 10.90 1.07 7.40
N GLY A 132 10.33 1.49 6.28
CA GLY A 132 8.90 1.54 6.00
C GLY A 132 8.70 1.76 4.50
N GLU A 133 8.02 2.84 4.12
CA GLU A 133 7.97 3.29 2.71
C GLU A 133 9.33 3.80 2.19
N THR A 134 10.23 4.18 3.10
CA THR A 134 11.62 4.57 2.86
C THR A 134 12.52 4.09 4.00
N VAL A 135 13.82 4.40 3.94
CA VAL A 135 14.76 4.21 5.06
C VAL A 135 14.96 5.54 5.75
N GLU A 136 14.79 5.54 7.08
CA GLU A 136 14.87 6.73 7.91
C GLU A 136 16.01 6.62 8.92
N LEU A 137 16.68 7.74 9.17
CA LEU A 137 17.54 7.94 10.34
C LEU A 137 16.74 8.72 11.39
N ILE A 138 16.58 8.16 12.57
CA ILE A 138 15.84 8.78 13.67
C ILE A 138 16.81 9.17 14.78
N LEU A 139 16.78 10.43 15.20
CA LEU A 139 17.53 10.94 16.35
C LEU A 139 16.56 11.18 17.51
N GLN A 140 16.91 10.71 18.71
CA GLN A 140 16.06 10.84 19.91
C GLN A 140 16.87 11.19 21.15
N ASN A 141 16.25 11.93 22.08
CA ASN A 141 16.80 12.22 23.40
C ASN A 141 17.07 10.91 24.18
N PRO A 142 18.31 10.64 24.64
CA PRO A 142 18.63 9.46 25.46
C PRO A 142 17.79 9.34 26.73
N ALA A 143 17.39 10.46 27.34
CA ALA A 143 16.52 10.45 28.52
C ALA A 143 15.12 9.91 28.24
N ARG A 144 14.67 9.96 26.97
CA ARG A 144 13.36 9.48 26.52
C ARG A 144 13.43 8.14 25.78
N TRP A 145 14.60 7.51 25.65
CA TRP A 145 14.77 6.27 24.86
C TRP A 145 13.91 5.09 25.35
N ASN A 146 13.82 4.92 26.67
CA ASN A 146 12.98 3.88 27.29
C ASN A 146 11.56 4.37 27.61
N ALA A 147 11.23 5.64 27.31
CA ALA A 147 9.86 6.08 27.42
C ALA A 147 9.04 5.31 26.37
N PRO A 148 7.74 5.06 26.62
CA PRO A 148 6.84 4.61 25.57
C PRO A 148 7.08 5.50 24.35
N PRO A 149 7.22 4.94 23.14
CA PRO A 149 7.53 5.73 21.96
C PRO A 149 6.58 6.93 21.96
N PRO A 150 7.09 8.18 21.91
CA PRO A 150 6.20 9.31 21.71
C PRO A 150 5.36 8.92 20.50
N GLN A 151 4.03 9.06 20.61
CA GLN A 151 3.17 8.89 19.44
C GLN A 151 3.87 9.68 18.34
N ARG A 152 4.32 9.00 17.27
CA ARG A 152 5.10 9.61 16.17
C ARG A 152 4.52 11.01 15.94
N PRO A 153 5.29 12.09 15.70
CA PRO A 153 4.69 13.29 15.11
C PRO A 153 3.94 12.80 13.89
N ARG A 154 2.62 12.71 14.07
CA ARG A 154 1.76 11.89 13.26
C ARG A 154 1.62 12.77 12.03
N VAL A 155 2.42 12.54 11.00
CA VAL A 155 1.94 12.84 9.66
C VAL A 155 0.57 12.15 9.59
N ASN A 156 -0.41 13.00 9.39
CA ASN A 156 -1.60 13.17 10.19
C ASN A 156 -2.45 11.91 10.44
N THR A 157 -2.19 11.06 11.45
CA THR A 157 -3.08 9.90 11.73
C THR A 157 -4.54 10.32 11.91
N ARG A 158 -4.82 11.58 12.27
CA ARG A 158 -6.19 12.13 12.23
C ARG A 158 -6.70 12.37 10.82
N GLU A 159 -5.92 12.86 9.87
CA GLU A 159 -6.38 12.93 8.46
C GLU A 159 -6.40 11.56 7.80
N LEU A 160 -5.49 10.66 8.16
CA LEU A 160 -5.48 9.28 7.67
C LEU A 160 -6.67 8.49 8.23
N GLU A 161 -7.03 8.71 9.51
CA GLU A 161 -8.27 8.21 10.09
C GLU A 161 -9.49 8.90 9.48
N ARG A 162 -9.47 10.22 9.23
CA ARG A 162 -10.56 10.91 8.52
C ARG A 162 -10.76 10.42 7.09
N ALA A 163 -9.69 10.08 6.36
CA ALA A 163 -9.79 9.51 5.02
C ALA A 163 -10.47 8.13 5.07
N GLY A 164 -10.07 7.29 6.05
CA GLY A 164 -10.76 6.03 6.35
C GLY A 164 -12.21 6.22 6.78
N GLU A 165 -12.50 7.17 7.67
CA GLU A 165 -13.86 7.50 8.13
C GLU A 165 -14.72 8.02 6.97
N GLY A 166 -14.18 8.89 6.13
CA GLY A 166 -14.83 9.36 4.91
C GLY A 166 -15.14 8.20 3.97
N PHE A 167 -14.21 7.27 3.76
CA PHE A 167 -14.50 6.06 3.00
C PHE A 167 -15.64 5.25 3.63
N LEU A 168 -15.64 5.04 4.96
CA LEU A 168 -16.67 4.27 5.67
C LEU A 168 -18.06 4.94 5.62
N GLU A 169 -18.13 6.27 5.73
CA GLU A 169 -19.38 7.03 5.60
C GLU A 169 -20.00 6.85 4.19
N HIS A 170 -19.15 6.89 3.16
CA HIS A 170 -19.59 6.73 1.78
C HIS A 170 -19.82 5.26 1.39
N LEU A 171 -19.11 4.32 2.02
CA LEU A 171 -19.25 2.87 1.84
C LEU A 171 -20.69 2.43 2.12
N GLU A 172 -21.29 2.90 3.22
CA GLU A 172 -22.69 2.59 3.53
C GLU A 172 -23.63 3.08 2.42
N SER A 173 -23.36 4.26 1.85
CA SER A 173 -24.15 4.79 0.75
C SER A 173 -24.00 3.95 -0.53
N VAL A 174 -22.81 3.41 -0.82
CA VAL A 174 -22.58 2.54 -1.98
C VAL A 174 -23.29 1.20 -1.80
N ILE A 175 -23.12 0.57 -0.64
CA ILE A 175 -23.75 -0.73 -0.33
C ILE A 175 -25.27 -0.59 -0.29
N ALA A 176 -25.79 0.45 0.39
CA ALA A 176 -27.22 0.73 0.44
C ALA A 176 -27.77 1.24 -0.91
N SER A 177 -26.91 1.74 -1.80
CA SER A 177 -27.30 2.07 -3.16
C SER A 177 -27.50 0.85 -4.05
N ASN A 178 -27.37 -0.39 -3.51
CA ASN A 178 -27.89 -1.62 -4.11
C ASN A 178 -29.15 -1.28 -4.91
N LEU A 179 -28.97 -1.19 -6.22
CA LEU A 179 -29.97 -0.65 -7.13
C LEU A 179 -31.23 -1.54 -7.13
N GLY A 180 -31.10 -2.76 -6.59
CA GLY A 180 -32.18 -3.69 -6.25
C GLY A 180 -33.06 -3.27 -5.07
N ASP A 181 -32.50 -2.87 -3.92
CA ASP A 181 -33.28 -2.71 -2.67
C ASP A 181 -34.12 -1.43 -2.65
N ARG A 182 -33.67 -0.37 -3.34
CA ARG A 182 -34.51 0.82 -3.57
C ARG A 182 -35.76 0.52 -4.39
N LEU A 183 -35.88 -0.63 -5.06
CA LEU A 183 -37.09 -0.99 -5.79
C LEU A 183 -38.19 -1.55 -4.88
N GLU A 184 -37.87 -2.13 -3.74
CA GLU A 184 -38.91 -2.59 -2.80
C GLU A 184 -39.47 -1.44 -1.97
N ASP A 185 -38.62 -0.50 -1.54
CA ASP A 185 -39.07 0.65 -0.74
C ASP A 185 -39.75 1.73 -1.61
N LEU A 186 -39.35 1.90 -2.89
CA LEU A 186 -40.04 2.77 -3.86
C LEU A 186 -41.27 2.11 -4.51
N ARG A 187 -41.44 0.79 -4.43
CA ARG A 187 -42.68 0.09 -4.82
C ARG A 187 -43.86 0.52 -3.96
N GLN A 188 -43.63 0.89 -2.70
CA GLN A 188 -44.70 1.26 -1.78
C GLN A 188 -45.16 2.72 -1.87
N ARG A 189 -44.36 3.66 -2.41
CA ARG A 189 -44.62 5.10 -2.23
C ARG A 189 -44.90 5.94 -3.47
N SER A 190 -44.74 5.45 -4.70
CA SER A 190 -45.08 6.27 -5.87
C SER A 190 -45.20 5.46 -7.16
N GLY A 191 -46.38 5.47 -7.79
CA GLY A 191 -46.77 4.72 -9.00
C GLY A 191 -46.00 5.02 -10.30
N LEU A 192 -44.77 5.53 -10.22
CA LEU A 192 -43.82 5.70 -11.33
C LEU A 192 -42.78 4.56 -11.41
N SER A 193 -42.88 3.55 -10.54
CA SER A 193 -41.86 2.51 -10.28
C SER A 193 -41.77 1.36 -11.32
N ALA A 194 -42.81 1.09 -12.12
CA ALA A 194 -42.84 -0.13 -12.95
C ALA A 194 -41.86 -0.17 -14.14
N VAL A 195 -41.36 0.98 -14.61
CA VAL A 195 -40.53 1.07 -15.82
C VAL A 195 -39.02 1.07 -15.52
N LEU A 196 -38.61 1.55 -14.35
CA LEU A 196 -37.20 1.53 -13.91
C LEU A 196 -36.86 0.21 -13.18
N ALA A 197 -37.80 -0.33 -12.39
CA ALA A 197 -37.64 -1.64 -11.74
C ALA A 197 -37.41 -2.78 -12.72
N ARG A 198 -38.01 -2.72 -13.92
CA ARG A 198 -37.87 -3.78 -14.93
C ARG A 198 -36.54 -3.76 -15.69
N ARG A 199 -35.77 -2.67 -15.65
CA ARG A 199 -34.53 -2.51 -16.43
C ARG A 199 -33.27 -2.83 -15.62
N SER A 200 -33.23 -2.52 -14.32
CA SER A 200 -32.12 -2.94 -13.46
C SER A 200 -32.13 -4.45 -13.14
N LEU A 201 -33.30 -5.12 -13.18
CA LEU A 201 -33.44 -6.58 -12.98
C LEU A 201 -32.64 -7.46 -13.97
N ARG A 202 -32.13 -6.90 -15.07
CA ARG A 202 -31.30 -7.61 -16.05
C ARG A 202 -29.80 -7.29 -15.96
N GLY A 203 -29.37 -6.49 -14.99
CA GLY A 203 -27.98 -6.06 -14.92
C GLY A 203 -27.59 -5.05 -16.01
N ILE A 204 -28.57 -4.30 -16.53
CA ILE A 204 -28.37 -3.31 -17.58
C ILE A 204 -28.41 -1.93 -16.94
N TRP A 205 -27.25 -1.41 -16.52
CA TRP A 205 -27.17 -0.05 -15.98
C TRP A 205 -27.11 0.98 -17.11
N SER A 206 -28.05 1.92 -17.12
CA SER A 206 -28.08 3.03 -18.06
C SER A 206 -27.44 4.29 -17.46
N ARG A 207 -27.14 5.29 -18.29
CA ARG A 207 -26.72 6.62 -17.80
C ARG A 207 -27.63 7.19 -16.72
N ARG A 208 -28.96 7.01 -16.86
CA ARG A 208 -29.93 7.52 -15.88
C ARG A 208 -29.77 6.86 -14.50
N ASP A 209 -29.44 5.57 -14.47
CA ASP A 209 -29.23 4.84 -13.22
C ASP A 209 -27.97 5.34 -12.54
N ILE A 210 -26.88 5.51 -13.31
CA ILE A 210 -25.61 6.06 -12.82
C ILE A 210 -25.74 7.51 -12.36
N ASP A 211 -26.43 8.38 -13.10
CA ASP A 211 -26.69 9.76 -12.68
C ASP A 211 -27.49 9.80 -11.36
N SER A 212 -28.36 8.81 -11.12
CA SER A 212 -29.09 8.69 -9.86
C SER A 212 -28.19 8.29 -8.70
N VAL A 213 -27.15 7.47 -8.95
CA VAL A 213 -26.09 7.16 -7.99
C VAL A 213 -25.31 8.45 -7.68
N PHE A 214 -24.69 9.12 -8.65
CA PHE A 214 -23.95 10.37 -8.40
C PHE A 214 -24.79 11.44 -7.67
N LYS A 215 -26.08 11.55 -8.03
CA LYS A 215 -27.02 12.45 -7.34
C LYS A 215 -27.21 12.08 -5.86
N ALA A 216 -27.28 10.79 -5.52
CA ALA A 216 -27.37 10.34 -4.12
C ALA A 216 -26.14 10.75 -3.30
N PHE A 217 -24.96 10.72 -3.94
CA PHE A 217 -23.69 11.18 -3.38
C PHE A 217 -23.52 12.71 -3.41
N ARG A 218 -24.49 13.45 -3.98
CA ARG A 218 -24.44 14.91 -4.21
C ARG A 218 -23.23 15.34 -5.04
N LEU A 219 -22.75 14.45 -5.91
CA LEU A 219 -21.62 14.67 -6.78
C LEU A 219 -22.08 15.08 -8.18
N ARG A 220 -21.26 15.87 -8.86
CA ARG A 220 -21.42 16.16 -10.28
C ARG A 220 -20.33 15.39 -11.03
N PRO A 221 -20.69 14.33 -11.79
CA PRO A 221 -19.70 13.56 -12.52
C PRO A 221 -19.18 14.34 -13.71
N GLU A 222 -17.88 14.29 -13.90
CA GLU A 222 -17.21 14.67 -15.13
C GLU A 222 -17.03 13.43 -16.01
N GLN A 223 -17.07 13.63 -17.33
CA GLN A 223 -16.80 12.55 -18.27
C GLN A 223 -15.30 12.39 -18.41
N VAL A 224 -14.81 11.19 -18.13
CA VAL A 224 -13.42 10.77 -18.31
C VAL A 224 -13.34 9.72 -19.41
N ASP A 225 -12.14 9.23 -19.68
CA ASP A 225 -11.80 8.32 -20.78
C ASP A 225 -12.89 7.33 -21.20
N ASP A 226 -13.04 7.20 -22.52
CA ASP A 226 -14.01 6.32 -23.18
C ASP A 226 -15.47 6.51 -22.72
N GLY A 227 -15.81 7.66 -22.15
CA GLY A 227 -17.17 7.98 -21.69
C GLY A 227 -17.54 7.36 -20.34
N SER A 228 -16.54 6.97 -19.56
CA SER A 228 -16.70 6.70 -18.12
C SER A 228 -16.97 8.01 -17.37
N LEU A 229 -17.46 7.89 -16.15
CA LEU A 229 -17.76 9.03 -15.29
C LEU A 229 -16.95 9.00 -14.02
N MET A 230 -16.50 10.16 -13.58
CA MET A 230 -15.74 10.30 -12.34
C MET A 230 -16.17 11.57 -11.61
N ALA A 231 -16.29 11.47 -10.29
CA ALA A 231 -16.35 12.63 -9.41
C ALA A 231 -15.42 12.39 -8.22
N VAL A 232 -14.70 13.43 -7.82
CA VAL A 232 -13.73 13.39 -6.72
C VAL A 232 -14.28 14.26 -5.59
N TYR A 233 -14.32 13.73 -4.37
CA TYR A 233 -14.54 14.58 -3.21
C TYR A 233 -13.29 15.45 -2.99
N PRO A 234 -13.41 16.76 -2.70
CA PRO A 234 -12.26 17.66 -2.57
C PRO A 234 -11.14 17.17 -1.63
N GLN A 235 -11.47 16.32 -0.66
CA GLN A 235 -10.55 15.72 0.31
C GLN A 235 -10.99 14.28 0.66
N GLY A 236 -11.43 13.49 -0.33
CA GLY A 236 -11.94 12.15 -0.05
C GLY A 236 -12.11 11.29 -1.30
N PRO A 237 -13.05 10.32 -1.27
CA PRO A 237 -13.00 9.24 -2.25
C PRO A 237 -13.36 9.72 -3.65
N SER A 238 -12.92 8.94 -4.62
CA SER A 238 -13.38 9.07 -6.00
C SER A 238 -14.50 8.09 -6.25
N LEU A 239 -15.61 8.58 -6.78
CA LEU A 239 -16.70 7.75 -7.29
C LEU A 239 -16.56 7.65 -8.82
N ILE A 240 -16.36 6.44 -9.32
CA ILE A 240 -16.08 6.15 -10.73
C ILE A 240 -17.15 5.19 -11.25
N ALA A 241 -17.81 5.54 -12.36
CA ALA A 241 -18.66 4.62 -13.10
C ALA A 241 -18.02 4.24 -14.44
N GLY A 242 -17.62 2.98 -14.57
CA GLY A 242 -16.96 2.46 -15.75
C GLY A 242 -17.94 2.21 -16.90
N ARG A 243 -17.72 2.86 -18.04
CA ARG A 243 -18.53 2.61 -19.24
C ARG A 243 -18.27 1.20 -19.76
N THR A 244 -19.32 0.48 -20.12
CA THR A 244 -19.22 -0.86 -20.70
C THR A 244 -18.53 -0.78 -22.07
N PRO A 245 -17.35 -1.42 -22.22
CA PRO A 245 -16.71 -1.52 -23.54
C PRO A 245 -17.63 -2.25 -24.53
N ASP A 246 -17.58 -1.89 -25.82
CA ASP A 246 -18.47 -2.46 -26.85
C ASP A 246 -18.49 -4.00 -26.87
N ARG A 247 -17.34 -4.63 -26.59
CA ARG A 247 -17.22 -6.08 -26.48
C ARG A 247 -18.09 -6.68 -25.38
N ARG A 248 -18.28 -5.97 -24.26
CA ARG A 248 -19.07 -6.41 -23.10
C ARG A 248 -20.57 -6.18 -23.30
N GLN A 249 -20.98 -5.16 -24.04
CA GLN A 249 -22.40 -4.91 -24.33
C GLN A 249 -23.07 -6.11 -25.02
N ARG A 250 -22.31 -6.87 -25.83
CA ARG A 250 -22.78 -8.11 -26.48
C ARG A 250 -23.20 -9.20 -25.50
N TYR A 251 -22.69 -9.16 -24.27
CA TYR A 251 -23.03 -10.10 -23.20
C TYR A 251 -24.16 -9.58 -22.30
N GLY A 252 -24.87 -8.53 -22.74
CA GLY A 252 -26.04 -7.99 -22.03
C GLY A 252 -25.72 -7.01 -20.91
N TYR A 253 -24.47 -6.55 -20.79
CA TYR A 253 -24.17 -5.40 -19.94
C TYR A 253 -24.85 -4.14 -20.46
N GLY A 254 -25.25 -3.26 -19.54
CA GLY A 254 -25.78 -1.95 -19.88
C GLY A 254 -24.72 -0.99 -20.43
N GLU A 255 -25.04 0.29 -20.40
CA GLU A 255 -24.10 1.35 -20.76
C GLU A 255 -22.90 1.42 -19.79
N PHE A 256 -23.11 1.00 -18.54
CA PHE A 256 -22.08 0.91 -17.50
C PHE A 256 -22.00 -0.50 -16.93
N PHE A 257 -20.79 -0.94 -16.58
CA PHE A 257 -20.54 -2.29 -16.08
C PHE A 257 -20.11 -2.33 -14.62
N GLU A 258 -19.72 -1.19 -14.03
CA GLU A 258 -19.30 -1.11 -12.64
C GLU A 258 -19.43 0.32 -12.12
N VAL A 259 -19.63 0.42 -10.80
CA VAL A 259 -19.46 1.64 -10.01
C VAL A 259 -18.45 1.31 -8.92
N ARG A 260 -17.46 2.18 -8.74
CA ARG A 260 -16.36 2.00 -7.80
C ARG A 260 -16.23 3.24 -6.93
N LEU A 261 -16.16 3.03 -5.61
CA LEU A 261 -15.68 4.02 -4.67
C LEU A 261 -14.24 3.68 -4.33
N LEU A 262 -13.36 4.65 -4.54
CA LEU A 262 -11.91 4.50 -4.49
C LEU A 262 -11.34 5.52 -3.51
N GLU A 263 -10.62 5.06 -2.49
CA GLU A 263 -9.89 5.92 -1.56
C GLU A 263 -8.41 5.52 -1.54
N PHE A 264 -7.52 6.50 -1.63
CA PHE A 264 -6.10 6.27 -1.40
C PHE A 264 -5.83 6.33 0.09
N VAL A 265 -5.84 5.16 0.72
CA VAL A 265 -5.55 5.02 2.15
C VAL A 265 -4.06 4.72 2.31
N PRO A 266 -3.36 5.39 3.24
CA PRO A 266 -1.95 5.11 3.48
C PRO A 266 -1.72 3.65 3.89
N PRO A 267 -0.58 3.06 3.54
CA PRO A 267 -0.32 1.63 3.69
C PRO A 267 -0.27 1.22 5.16
N GLU A 268 0.21 2.14 6.01
CA GLU A 268 0.25 2.04 7.47
C GLU A 268 -1.13 1.75 8.09
N THR A 269 -2.19 2.19 7.40
CA THR A 269 -3.58 2.18 7.91
C THR A 269 -4.54 1.35 7.08
N VAL A 270 -4.16 0.96 5.86
CA VAL A 270 -5.06 0.31 4.90
C VAL A 270 -5.64 -0.99 5.45
N ASP A 271 -4.87 -1.77 6.19
CA ASP A 271 -5.33 -3.04 6.77
C ASP A 271 -6.40 -2.81 7.83
N ARG A 272 -6.19 -1.82 8.69
CA ARG A 272 -7.16 -1.45 9.74
C ARG A 272 -8.45 -0.92 9.13
N VAL A 273 -8.35 -0.01 8.15
CA VAL A 273 -9.53 0.54 7.46
C VAL A 273 -10.25 -0.55 6.65
N TYR A 274 -9.51 -1.47 6.02
CA TYR A 274 -10.08 -2.60 5.30
C TYR A 274 -10.85 -3.54 6.23
N VAL A 275 -10.31 -3.86 7.42
CA VAL A 275 -11.03 -4.70 8.40
C VAL A 275 -12.34 -4.03 8.82
N TRP A 276 -12.33 -2.74 9.13
CA TRP A 276 -13.56 -2.00 9.46
C TRP A 276 -14.55 -1.96 8.30
N ALA A 277 -14.06 -1.75 7.07
CA ALA A 277 -14.91 -1.78 5.88
C ALA A 277 -15.51 -3.16 5.65
N LEU A 278 -14.72 -4.23 5.88
CA LEU A 278 -15.15 -5.61 5.77
C LEU A 278 -16.23 -5.95 6.80
N GLU A 279 -16.05 -5.56 8.07
CA GLU A 279 -17.05 -5.72 9.14
C GLU A 279 -18.37 -5.04 8.74
N ARG A 280 -18.31 -3.79 8.25
CA ARG A 280 -19.51 -3.07 7.76
C ARG A 280 -20.18 -3.76 6.58
N CYS A 281 -19.41 -4.31 5.65
CA CYS A 281 -19.95 -5.11 4.56
C CYS A 281 -20.63 -6.39 5.08
N ILE A 282 -20.01 -7.10 6.03
CA ILE A 282 -20.56 -8.33 6.61
C ILE A 282 -21.87 -8.05 7.34
N ASP A 283 -21.92 -6.99 8.16
CA ASP A 283 -23.13 -6.59 8.89
C ASP A 283 -24.32 -6.30 7.95
N ARG A 284 -24.05 -5.84 6.73
CA ARG A 284 -25.09 -5.44 5.76
C ARG A 284 -25.41 -6.49 4.72
N LEU A 285 -24.41 -7.20 4.23
CA LEU A 285 -24.51 -8.13 3.10
C LEU A 285 -24.44 -9.61 3.53
N GLY A 286 -24.16 -9.88 4.81
CA GLY A 286 -23.86 -11.20 5.32
C GLY A 286 -22.43 -11.65 5.00
N ASP A 287 -22.13 -12.93 5.19
CA ASP A 287 -20.79 -13.48 4.93
C ASP A 287 -20.42 -13.38 3.44
N PRO A 288 -19.16 -13.01 3.11
CA PRO A 288 -18.70 -13.01 1.72
C PRO A 288 -18.69 -14.42 1.15
N HIS A 289 -19.02 -14.54 -0.14
CA HIS A 289 -18.99 -15.82 -0.86
C HIS A 289 -17.55 -16.27 -1.17
N GLN A 290 -16.63 -15.32 -1.27
CA GLN A 290 -15.22 -15.56 -1.53
C GLN A 290 -14.36 -14.50 -0.83
N VAL A 291 -13.26 -14.94 -0.23
CA VAL A 291 -12.23 -14.09 0.37
C VAL A 291 -10.89 -14.51 -0.24
N GLY A 292 -10.04 -13.53 -0.59
CA GLY A 292 -8.68 -13.80 -1.08
C GLY A 292 -7.79 -14.36 0.01
N GLU A 293 -6.76 -15.15 -0.34
CA GLU A 293 -5.90 -15.88 0.61
C GLU A 293 -5.21 -14.97 1.63
N SER A 294 -4.90 -13.72 1.25
CA SER A 294 -4.30 -12.69 2.10
C SER A 294 -5.31 -11.68 2.64
N ASN A 295 -6.62 -11.95 2.60
CA ASN A 295 -7.68 -10.96 2.85
C ASN A 295 -7.49 -9.69 2.01
N GLU A 296 -6.99 -9.84 0.79
CA GLU A 296 -6.79 -8.71 -0.14
C GLU A 296 -8.10 -8.31 -0.82
N PHE A 297 -9.09 -9.22 -0.86
CA PHE A 297 -10.44 -8.90 -1.29
C PHE A 297 -11.49 -9.78 -0.61
N ALA A 298 -12.72 -9.27 -0.56
CA ALA A 298 -13.92 -9.99 -0.19
C ALA A 298 -14.99 -9.73 -1.26
N LEU A 299 -15.77 -10.76 -1.61
CA LEU A 299 -16.73 -10.72 -2.70
C LEU A 299 -18.09 -11.28 -2.25
N TRP A 300 -19.14 -10.51 -2.48
CA TRP A 300 -20.54 -10.88 -2.25
C TRP A 300 -21.26 -10.98 -3.58
N ARG A 301 -21.94 -12.10 -3.81
CA ARG A 301 -22.83 -12.29 -4.96
C ARG A 301 -24.26 -12.13 -4.48
N LEU A 302 -24.89 -11.04 -4.88
CA LEU A 302 -26.30 -10.80 -4.62
C LEU A 302 -27.13 -11.28 -5.83
N GLU A 303 -28.45 -11.18 -5.73
CA GLU A 303 -29.32 -11.64 -6.82
C GLU A 303 -29.02 -10.90 -8.13
N HIS A 304 -28.77 -9.59 -8.05
CA HIS A 304 -28.58 -8.72 -9.22
C HIS A 304 -27.19 -8.12 -9.37
N ASP A 305 -26.45 -8.02 -8.27
CA ASP A 305 -25.21 -7.28 -8.21
C ASP A 305 -24.13 -8.12 -7.52
N THR A 306 -22.89 -7.91 -7.94
CA THR A 306 -21.69 -8.42 -7.30
C THR A 306 -21.01 -7.25 -6.62
N VAL A 307 -20.87 -7.33 -5.30
CA VAL A 307 -20.11 -6.36 -4.51
C VAL A 307 -18.73 -6.95 -4.23
N ARG A 308 -17.68 -6.15 -4.41
CA ARG A 308 -16.31 -6.55 -4.11
C ARG A 308 -15.61 -5.44 -3.35
N LEU A 309 -15.10 -5.77 -2.17
CA LEU A 309 -14.19 -4.93 -1.39
C LEU A 309 -12.77 -5.43 -1.66
N THR A 310 -11.87 -4.54 -2.07
CA THR A 310 -10.47 -4.86 -2.39
C THR A 310 -9.56 -3.84 -1.72
N ARG A 311 -8.48 -4.32 -1.10
CA ARG A 311 -7.28 -3.53 -0.80
C ARG A 311 -6.19 -4.05 -1.72
N GLY A 312 -5.42 -3.17 -2.35
CA GLY A 312 -4.28 -3.70 -3.12
C GLY A 312 -3.06 -3.96 -2.25
N PRO A 313 -2.10 -4.74 -2.75
CA PRO A 313 -1.00 -5.29 -1.95
C PRO A 313 0.14 -4.29 -1.66
N ASN A 314 0.13 -3.12 -2.30
CA ASN A 314 1.25 -2.17 -2.27
C ASN A 314 0.81 -0.78 -1.81
N SER A 315 1.77 0.06 -1.44
CA SER A 315 1.53 1.39 -0.90
C SER A 315 0.77 2.35 -1.81
N GLU A 316 0.82 2.11 -3.11
CA GLU A 316 0.09 2.88 -4.13
C GLU A 316 -1.32 2.36 -4.40
N SER A 317 -1.72 1.26 -3.75
CA SER A 317 -2.97 0.60 -4.09
C SER A 317 -4.14 1.10 -3.25
N PRO A 318 -5.20 1.62 -3.89
CA PRO A 318 -6.34 2.19 -3.18
C PRO A 318 -7.18 1.11 -2.50
N LEU A 319 -7.85 1.50 -1.41
CA LEU A 319 -8.99 0.78 -0.86
C LEU A 319 -10.18 1.03 -1.79
N GLN A 320 -10.79 -0.04 -2.28
CA GLN A 320 -11.84 0.03 -3.29
C GLN A 320 -13.03 -0.83 -2.89
N VAL A 321 -14.23 -0.26 -2.95
CA VAL A 321 -15.46 -1.05 -3.07
C VAL A 321 -16.03 -0.87 -4.47
N SER A 322 -16.34 -1.98 -5.13
CA SER A 322 -16.95 -1.99 -6.46
C SER A 322 -18.25 -2.75 -6.45
N VAL A 323 -19.26 -2.21 -7.11
CA VAL A 323 -20.52 -2.88 -7.40
C VAL A 323 -20.60 -3.05 -8.92
N ALA A 324 -20.94 -4.24 -9.38
CA ALA A 324 -21.13 -4.56 -10.79
C ALA A 324 -22.36 -5.44 -10.97
N PRO A 325 -23.06 -5.40 -12.12
CA PRO A 325 -24.11 -6.36 -12.40
C PRO A 325 -23.61 -7.80 -12.36
N THR A 326 -24.33 -8.70 -11.69
CA THR A 326 -24.02 -10.14 -11.75
C THR A 326 -24.33 -10.67 -13.15
N LEU A 327 -23.32 -11.21 -13.81
CA LEU A 327 -23.41 -11.72 -15.18
C LEU A 327 -24.55 -12.75 -15.34
N PRO A 328 -25.36 -12.66 -16.42
CA PRO A 328 -26.34 -13.69 -16.74
C PRO A 328 -25.72 -15.09 -16.89
N SER A 329 -24.54 -15.20 -17.50
CA SER A 329 -23.82 -16.47 -17.67
C SER A 329 -23.28 -17.05 -16.37
N GLU A 330 -22.95 -16.19 -15.39
CA GLU A 330 -22.52 -16.66 -14.06
C GLU A 330 -23.71 -17.18 -13.25
N ARG A 331 -24.89 -16.56 -13.39
CA ARG A 331 -26.13 -17.10 -12.78
C ARG A 331 -26.45 -18.51 -13.28
N GLU A 332 -26.22 -18.80 -14.56
CA GLU A 332 -26.44 -20.13 -15.13
C GLU A 332 -25.43 -21.16 -14.62
N GLN A 333 -24.17 -20.76 -14.38
CA GLN A 333 -23.15 -21.64 -13.78
C GLN A 333 -23.44 -21.99 -12.31
N HIS A 334 -24.08 -21.09 -11.56
CA HIS A 334 -24.41 -21.30 -10.14
C HIS A 334 -25.79 -21.94 -9.90
N ARG A 335 -26.74 -21.79 -10.85
CA ARG A 335 -28.05 -22.48 -10.80
C ARG A 335 -28.01 -23.91 -11.33
N GLY A 336 -26.90 -24.35 -11.92
CA GLY A 336 -26.65 -25.78 -12.07
C GLY A 336 -26.73 -26.42 -10.68
N PRO A 337 -27.40 -27.57 -10.50
CA PRO A 337 -27.40 -28.23 -9.20
C PRO A 337 -25.94 -28.36 -8.77
N HIS A 338 -25.63 -27.97 -7.53
CA HIS A 338 -24.39 -28.41 -6.88
C HIS A 338 -24.33 -29.92 -7.10
N ARG A 339 -23.60 -30.35 -8.13
CA ARG A 339 -23.03 -31.68 -8.12
C ARG A 339 -22.07 -31.59 -6.95
N GLU A 340 -22.46 -32.18 -5.82
CA GLU A 340 -21.47 -32.68 -4.89
C GLU A 340 -20.35 -33.25 -5.74
N PRO A 341 -19.09 -32.82 -5.54
CA PRO A 341 -17.99 -33.42 -6.26
C PRO A 341 -18.18 -34.92 -6.10
N VAL A 342 -18.35 -35.62 -7.23
CA VAL A 342 -18.32 -37.08 -7.21
C VAL A 342 -16.94 -37.38 -6.65
N ILE A 343 -16.91 -37.76 -5.37
CA ILE A 343 -15.72 -38.30 -4.75
C ILE A 343 -15.50 -39.59 -5.53
N GLU A 344 -14.66 -39.53 -6.56
CA GLU A 344 -14.17 -40.74 -7.19
C GLU A 344 -13.59 -41.58 -6.04
N PRO A 345 -14.07 -42.81 -5.84
CA PRO A 345 -13.48 -43.67 -4.84
C PRO A 345 -11.98 -43.74 -5.11
N PRO A 346 -11.13 -43.66 -4.07
CA PRO A 346 -9.69 -43.66 -4.25
C PRO A 346 -9.32 -44.81 -5.17
N ALA A 347 -8.59 -44.49 -6.25
CA ALA A 347 -8.09 -45.49 -7.18
C ALA A 347 -7.49 -46.64 -6.37
N PRO A 348 -7.77 -47.91 -6.74
CA PRO A 348 -7.24 -49.06 -6.02
C PRO A 348 -5.73 -48.87 -5.88
N ARG A 349 -5.25 -48.94 -4.63
CA ARG A 349 -3.82 -48.84 -4.32
C ARG A 349 -3.09 -49.81 -5.23
N TYR A 350 -2.30 -49.27 -6.16
CA TYR A 350 -1.34 -50.07 -6.91
C TYR A 350 -0.45 -50.76 -5.89
N GLU A 351 -0.50 -52.09 -5.86
CA GLU A 351 0.49 -52.88 -5.13
C GLU A 351 1.87 -52.46 -5.63
N VAL A 352 2.69 -51.96 -4.70
CA VAL A 352 4.09 -51.65 -4.93
C VAL A 352 4.78 -52.96 -5.29
N ARG A 353 4.94 -53.23 -6.60
CA ARG A 353 5.87 -54.24 -7.08
C ARG A 353 7.26 -53.85 -6.59
N ALA A 354 7.89 -54.75 -5.84
CA ALA A 354 9.25 -54.60 -5.37
C ALA A 354 10.18 -54.22 -6.53
N THR A 355 10.88 -53.10 -6.36
CA THR A 355 11.93 -52.64 -7.27
C THR A 355 13.04 -53.70 -7.33
N PRO A 356 13.46 -54.18 -8.51
CA PRO A 356 14.62 -55.06 -8.60
C PRO A 356 15.89 -54.33 -8.11
N PRO A 357 16.85 -55.07 -7.51
CA PRO A 357 18.07 -54.46 -6.97
C PRO A 357 18.88 -53.77 -8.07
N LEU A 358 19.40 -52.59 -7.75
CA LEU A 358 20.31 -51.83 -8.60
C LEU A 358 21.58 -52.65 -8.91
N PRO A 359 22.11 -52.58 -10.14
CA PRO A 359 23.41 -53.15 -10.46
C PRO A 359 24.53 -52.44 -9.68
N PRO A 360 25.64 -53.14 -9.37
CA PRO A 360 26.75 -52.56 -8.61
C PRO A 360 27.40 -51.38 -9.33
N GLU A 361 27.74 -50.35 -8.55
CA GLU A 361 28.44 -49.14 -9.01
C GLU A 361 29.76 -49.48 -9.73
N PRO A 362 30.04 -48.86 -10.88
CA PRO A 362 31.36 -48.95 -11.52
C PRO A 362 32.40 -48.19 -10.68
N GLN A 363 33.51 -48.87 -10.41
CA GLN A 363 34.67 -48.30 -9.70
C GLN A 363 35.26 -47.12 -10.49
N LEU A 364 35.40 -45.98 -9.82
CA LEU A 364 36.13 -44.81 -10.31
C LEU A 364 37.60 -45.18 -10.55
N VAL A 365 38.04 -45.04 -11.79
CA VAL A 365 39.46 -45.09 -12.17
C VAL A 365 39.97 -43.65 -12.23
N ASP A 366 41.03 -43.37 -11.49
CA ASP A 366 41.72 -42.08 -11.44
C ASP A 366 42.14 -41.60 -12.84
N ALA A 367 41.62 -40.44 -13.24
CA ALA A 367 42.08 -39.71 -14.42
C ALA A 367 42.76 -38.40 -13.98
N HIS A 368 44.08 -38.36 -14.18
CA HIS A 368 44.92 -37.17 -14.07
C HIS A 368 44.40 -36.04 -14.96
N PHE A 369 44.15 -34.86 -14.36
CA PHE A 369 43.88 -33.62 -15.08
C PHE A 369 45.18 -32.82 -15.25
N THR A 370 45.56 -32.56 -16.50
CA THR A 370 46.65 -31.67 -16.89
C THR A 370 46.09 -30.28 -17.14
N MET A 371 46.59 -29.26 -16.42
CA MET A 371 46.27 -27.84 -16.66
C MET A 371 46.81 -27.40 -18.02
N TRP A 372 45.96 -26.74 -18.82
CA TRP A 372 46.38 -25.89 -19.93
C TRP A 372 46.07 -24.44 -19.56
N GLU A 373 47.11 -23.62 -19.49
CA GLU A 373 47.02 -22.17 -19.37
C GLU A 373 46.58 -21.60 -20.73
N HIS A 374 45.52 -20.79 -20.73
CA HIS A 374 45.15 -19.95 -21.87
C HIS A 374 45.40 -18.49 -21.50
N GLU A 375 46.37 -17.89 -22.18
CA GLU A 375 46.62 -16.45 -22.22
C GLU A 375 45.41 -15.73 -22.84
N THR A 376 44.85 -14.76 -22.11
CA THR A 376 43.86 -13.81 -22.65
C THR A 376 44.53 -12.46 -22.91
N GLU A 377 44.66 -12.08 -24.18
CA GLU A 377 45.03 -10.74 -24.64
C GLU A 377 43.91 -9.71 -24.40
N PRO A 378 44.23 -8.41 -24.19
CA PRO A 378 43.24 -7.37 -23.94
C PRO A 378 42.60 -6.84 -25.23
N ILE A 379 41.26 -6.74 -25.21
CA ILE A 379 40.43 -6.15 -26.26
C ILE A 379 40.53 -4.61 -26.19
N VAL A 380 41.03 -3.99 -27.26
CA VAL A 380 41.06 -2.54 -27.47
C VAL A 380 39.76 -2.07 -28.13
N TYR A 381 39.00 -1.21 -27.47
CA TYR A 381 37.82 -0.55 -28.04
C TYR A 381 38.21 0.77 -28.74
N HIS A 382 37.94 0.87 -30.04
CA HIS A 382 37.99 2.12 -30.79
C HIS A 382 36.66 2.89 -30.69
N ARG A 383 36.70 4.16 -30.24
CA ARG A 383 35.59 5.13 -30.33
C ARG A 383 35.43 5.66 -31.76
N PRO A 384 34.21 5.79 -32.30
CA PRO A 384 33.98 6.51 -33.55
C PRO A 384 34.05 8.03 -33.33
N LYS A 385 34.74 8.72 -34.24
CA LYS A 385 34.72 10.18 -34.37
C LYS A 385 33.43 10.62 -35.07
N HIS A 386 32.67 11.53 -34.46
CA HIS A 386 31.66 12.30 -35.18
C HIS A 386 32.31 13.46 -35.92
N SER A 387 32.02 13.53 -37.22
CA SER A 387 32.35 14.63 -38.12
C SER A 387 31.30 15.74 -37.96
N ARG A 388 31.81 16.97 -37.95
CA ARG A 388 31.20 18.31 -38.09
C ARG A 388 29.71 18.42 -38.37
#